data_AF-A0A6S7FVU4-F1
#
_entry.id   AF-A0A6S7FVU4-F1
#
_cell.length_a   1.000
_cell.length_b   1.000
_cell.length_c   1.000
_cell.angle_alpha   90.00
_cell.angle_beta   90.00
_cell.angle_gamma   90.00
#
_symmetry.space_group_name_H-M   'P 1'
#
loop_
_entity.id
_entity.type
_entity.pdbx_description
1 polymer ?
#
loop_
_entity_poly.entity_id
_entity_poly.type
_entity_poly.pdbx_seq_one_letter_code
_entity_poly.pdbx_strand_id
1 'polypeptide(L)'
;MCSIITGILSSTVGLLCDKARDSAANKLKDGDLADQKLREIIVKDLTDIKSKLDCLSLEKLDSSYSFLKEGVRLLNHALDESNEDQKASEGPTDEATRVMNDTASGILNIALSLPQAIQRLKISSDKRFVSAQDCFKASREAATHAFNNKSLSIKDRIMACKLRVAARILESGLEDPEAATTACLLPLEELHGLPVIEEMFAVFLKGGLKSMLKKAERLENITSVLFINHALYDFASKYSSKSPNPFTWPGIELKDRTFHPILHAREIMAKTSSSEEFVQQLNRVVNDSRIWGAAFAVNSRGEIILLDEDKITVIYSTGESKDVMLPKPTENNVIYHYRMDVAVDSNDNVYAVRLLRTLDKDGSDKYDFVLYAFDKNYNIKHVSVLDFLDTRKYAHVYIAVDKNQNLIMLTYWNDQVYICENTGKLKFQFKRDGDLLRSPSISNNNDIMIKSHDRSAVQIYSTEGNLKSTIKVPEGHIVVGVVFHHSICKIIVLTYVGKQDSRFLLGYSETSELENTVLFDKLDTDQFSWIVHMKSHPSGPVAVQVGDTITFI
;
A
#
# COMPACT_ATOMS: atom_id res chain seq x y z
N MET A 1 4.81 -16.26 -15.32
CA MET A 1 3.79 -17.09 -14.62
C MET A 1 3.34 -16.48 -13.29
N CYS A 2 4.11 -15.58 -12.67
CA CYS A 2 3.74 -15.02 -11.37
C CYS A 2 2.70 -13.88 -11.43
N SER A 3 2.66 -13.08 -12.49
CA SER A 3 1.79 -11.90 -12.63
C SER A 3 0.37 -12.15 -13.15
N ILE A 4 -0.04 -13.40 -13.37
CA ILE A 4 -1.27 -13.73 -14.13
C ILE A 4 -2.54 -13.24 -13.43
N ILE A 5 -2.67 -13.49 -12.13
CA ILE A 5 -3.86 -13.06 -11.37
C ILE A 5 -3.93 -11.53 -11.38
N THR A 6 -2.85 -10.86 -11.00
CA THR A 6 -2.79 -9.39 -10.97
C THR A 6 -3.03 -8.78 -12.35
N GLY A 7 -2.48 -9.36 -13.41
CA GLY A 7 -2.66 -8.91 -14.79
C GLY A 7 -4.10 -9.08 -15.27
N ILE A 8 -4.71 -10.25 -15.05
CA ILE A 8 -6.12 -10.49 -15.40
C ILE A 8 -7.03 -9.56 -14.58
N LEU A 9 -6.87 -9.51 -13.26
CA LEU A 9 -7.70 -8.68 -12.39
C LEU A 9 -7.53 -7.18 -12.67
N SER A 10 -6.30 -6.69 -12.77
CA SER A 10 -6.03 -5.26 -13.03
C SER A 10 -6.54 -4.86 -14.41
N SER A 11 -6.41 -5.72 -15.41
CA SER A 11 -6.88 -5.41 -16.76
C SER A 11 -8.41 -5.50 -16.85
N THR A 12 -9.04 -6.56 -16.33
CA THR A 12 -10.51 -6.70 -16.37
C THR A 12 -11.21 -5.64 -15.53
N VAL A 13 -10.74 -5.38 -14.31
CA VAL A 13 -11.34 -4.34 -13.47
C VAL A 13 -10.96 -2.95 -13.96
N GLY A 14 -9.74 -2.74 -14.46
CA GLY A 14 -9.31 -1.50 -15.11
C GLY A 14 -10.24 -1.12 -16.27
N LEU A 15 -10.46 -2.04 -17.22
CA LEU A 15 -11.40 -1.85 -18.33
C LEU A 15 -12.81 -1.48 -17.88
N LEU A 16 -13.32 -2.13 -16.82
CA LEU A 16 -14.63 -1.79 -16.26
C LEU A 16 -14.66 -0.38 -15.68
N CYS A 17 -13.60 0.03 -15.01
CA CYS A 17 -13.49 1.33 -14.37
C CYS A 17 -13.30 2.47 -15.37
N ASP A 18 -12.52 2.23 -16.42
CA ASP A 18 -12.32 3.18 -17.50
C ASP A 18 -13.62 3.39 -18.28
N LYS A 19 -14.38 2.33 -18.59
CA LYS A 19 -15.74 2.47 -19.17
C LYS A 19 -16.73 3.21 -18.28
N ALA A 20 -16.64 2.99 -16.97
CA ALA A 20 -17.47 3.72 -16.02
C ALA A 20 -17.14 5.22 -16.01
N ARG A 21 -15.84 5.56 -16.13
CA ARG A 21 -15.34 6.94 -16.23
C ARG A 21 -15.66 7.59 -17.57
N ASP A 22 -15.55 6.88 -18.68
CA ASP A 22 -15.85 7.41 -20.02
C ASP A 22 -17.32 7.86 -20.11
N SER A 23 -18.23 7.10 -19.52
CA SER A 23 -19.64 7.53 -19.40
C SER A 23 -19.84 8.81 -18.58
N ALA A 24 -18.91 9.18 -17.70
CA ALA A 24 -18.94 10.43 -16.95
C ALA A 24 -18.11 11.55 -17.60
N ALA A 25 -17.15 11.19 -18.46
CA ALA A 25 -16.12 12.07 -19.00
C ALA A 25 -16.04 12.03 -20.53
N ASN A 26 -17.19 12.01 -21.22
CA ASN A 26 -17.27 12.04 -22.69
C ASN A 26 -16.66 13.34 -23.27
N LYS A 27 -15.33 13.40 -23.38
CA LYS A 27 -14.45 14.02 -24.40
C LYS A 27 -12.99 14.16 -23.90
N LEU A 28 -12.24 13.06 -23.84
CA LEU A 28 -10.78 13.08 -24.04
C LEU A 28 -10.40 11.92 -24.96
N LYS A 29 -9.72 12.25 -26.06
CA LYS A 29 -9.74 11.53 -27.35
C LYS A 29 -8.76 10.35 -27.49
N ASP A 30 -8.21 9.81 -26.40
CA ASP A 30 -7.09 8.84 -26.48
C ASP A 30 -7.37 7.45 -25.83
N GLY A 31 -8.60 7.16 -25.39
CA GLY A 31 -8.94 5.91 -24.66
C GLY A 31 -8.87 4.60 -25.48
N ASP A 32 -9.01 4.67 -26.81
CA ASP A 32 -9.15 3.47 -27.65
C ASP A 32 -7.85 2.63 -27.76
N LEU A 33 -6.68 3.28 -27.65
CA LEU A 33 -5.39 2.63 -27.88
C LEU A 33 -4.84 1.92 -26.62
N ALA A 34 -5.27 2.35 -25.43
CA ALA A 34 -4.90 1.75 -24.16
C ALA A 34 -5.68 0.44 -23.92
N ASP A 35 -6.98 0.44 -24.22
CA ASP A 35 -7.86 -0.73 -24.10
C ASP A 35 -7.46 -1.88 -25.02
N GLN A 36 -7.03 -1.57 -26.24
CA GLN A 36 -6.54 -2.56 -27.19
C GLN A 36 -5.21 -3.19 -26.73
N LYS A 37 -4.28 -2.39 -26.21
CA LYS A 37 -3.02 -2.89 -25.63
C LYS A 37 -3.25 -3.72 -24.37
N LEU A 38 -4.18 -3.33 -23.50
CA LEU A 38 -4.57 -4.11 -22.32
C LEU A 38 -5.19 -5.46 -22.71
N ARG A 39 -6.07 -5.48 -23.73
CA ARG A 39 -6.64 -6.70 -24.30
C ARG A 39 -5.55 -7.61 -24.88
N GLU A 40 -4.57 -7.05 -25.58
CA GLU A 40 -3.41 -7.79 -26.10
C GLU A 40 -2.56 -8.39 -24.98
N ILE A 41 -2.32 -7.66 -23.88
CA ILE A 41 -1.60 -8.15 -22.70
C ILE A 41 -2.34 -9.34 -22.08
N ILE A 42 -3.66 -9.23 -21.84
CA ILE A 42 -4.47 -10.34 -21.30
C ILE A 42 -4.40 -11.57 -22.21
N VAL A 43 -4.59 -11.40 -23.52
CA VAL A 43 -4.61 -12.51 -24.48
C VAL A 43 -3.23 -13.15 -24.62
N LYS A 44 -2.16 -12.35 -24.56
CA LYS A 44 -0.76 -12.81 -24.60
C LYS A 44 -0.40 -13.58 -23.33
N ASP A 45 -0.66 -13.02 -22.15
CA ASP A 45 -0.41 -13.68 -20.87
C ASP A 45 -1.18 -14.99 -20.75
N LEU A 46 -2.43 -15.01 -21.22
CA LEU A 46 -3.19 -16.25 -21.33
C LEU A 46 -2.49 -17.24 -22.29
N THR A 47 -2.13 -16.83 -23.49
CA THR A 47 -1.56 -17.75 -24.50
C THR A 47 -0.20 -18.33 -24.10
N ASP A 48 0.64 -17.56 -23.42
CA ASP A 48 1.91 -18.01 -22.84
C ASP A 48 1.75 -19.05 -21.72
N ILE A 49 0.58 -19.10 -21.07
CA ILE A 49 0.22 -20.15 -20.09
C ILE A 49 -0.17 -21.43 -20.80
N LYS A 50 -1.01 -21.34 -21.84
CA LYS A 50 -1.50 -22.51 -22.58
C LYS A 50 -0.35 -23.33 -23.16
N SER A 51 0.61 -22.65 -23.78
CA SER A 51 1.81 -23.30 -24.36
C SER A 51 2.68 -24.02 -23.33
N LYS A 52 2.60 -23.64 -22.04
CA LYS A 52 3.31 -24.32 -20.95
C LYS A 52 2.51 -25.47 -20.33
N LEU A 53 1.18 -25.45 -20.45
CA LEU A 53 0.29 -26.54 -20.03
C LEU A 53 0.28 -27.72 -21.03
N ASP A 54 0.52 -27.46 -22.32
CA ASP A 54 0.49 -28.49 -23.39
C ASP A 54 1.54 -29.61 -23.23
N CYS A 55 2.45 -29.54 -22.24
CA CYS A 55 3.43 -30.60 -21.93
C CYS A 55 2.94 -31.64 -20.89
N LEU A 56 1.81 -31.45 -20.22
CA LEU A 56 1.33 -32.37 -19.17
C LEU A 56 -0.18 -32.63 -19.34
N SER A 57 -0.59 -33.89 -19.39
CA SER A 57 -2.00 -34.32 -19.44
C SER A 57 -2.73 -34.03 -18.11
N LEU A 58 -2.97 -32.75 -17.83
CA LEU A 58 -3.62 -32.22 -16.62
C LEU A 58 -5.03 -31.75 -16.96
N GLU A 59 -5.88 -32.67 -17.39
CA GLU A 59 -7.22 -32.41 -17.94
C GLU A 59 -8.03 -31.36 -17.15
N LYS A 60 -8.04 -31.43 -15.82
CA LYS A 60 -8.79 -30.48 -14.97
C LYS A 60 -8.15 -29.10 -14.87
N LEU A 61 -6.82 -29.01 -14.89
CA LEU A 61 -6.13 -27.72 -14.88
C LEU A 61 -6.28 -27.02 -16.24
N ASP A 62 -6.19 -27.78 -17.33
CA ASP A 62 -6.43 -27.27 -18.69
C ASP A 62 -7.89 -26.85 -18.91
N SER A 63 -8.84 -27.64 -18.39
CA SER A 63 -10.27 -27.28 -18.39
C SER A 63 -10.49 -25.97 -17.64
N SER A 64 -9.91 -25.83 -16.44
CA SER A 64 -10.04 -24.61 -15.63
C SER A 64 -9.52 -23.38 -16.37
N TYR A 65 -8.34 -23.50 -16.97
CA TYR A 65 -7.75 -22.42 -17.75
C TYR A 65 -8.58 -22.07 -18.99
N SER A 66 -9.08 -23.08 -19.72
CA SER A 66 -9.90 -22.89 -20.92
C SER A 66 -11.20 -22.14 -20.60
N PHE A 67 -11.90 -22.55 -19.53
CA PHE A 67 -13.10 -21.84 -19.06
C PHE A 67 -12.80 -20.42 -18.61
N LEU A 68 -11.68 -20.17 -17.91
CA LEU A 68 -11.28 -18.82 -17.50
C LEU A 68 -11.07 -17.92 -18.73
N LYS A 69 -10.36 -18.43 -19.73
CA LYS A 69 -10.09 -17.71 -20.98
C LYS A 69 -11.37 -17.40 -21.76
N GLU A 70 -12.29 -18.36 -21.82
CA GLU A 70 -13.59 -18.17 -22.45
C GLU A 70 -14.43 -17.12 -21.71
N GLY A 71 -14.50 -17.19 -20.38
CA GLY A 71 -15.21 -16.21 -19.56
C GLY A 71 -14.67 -14.80 -19.74
N VAL A 72 -13.33 -14.62 -19.76
CA VAL A 72 -12.71 -13.31 -20.03
C VAL A 72 -13.08 -12.78 -21.42
N ARG A 73 -13.11 -13.64 -22.45
CA ARG A 73 -13.51 -13.25 -23.81
C ARG A 73 -14.98 -12.83 -23.87
N LEU A 74 -15.87 -13.60 -23.24
CA LEU A 74 -17.30 -13.29 -23.17
C LEU A 74 -17.54 -11.97 -22.44
N LEU A 75 -16.85 -11.75 -21.32
CA LEU A 75 -16.94 -10.51 -20.56
C LEU A 75 -16.44 -9.31 -21.39
N ASN A 76 -15.30 -9.44 -22.09
CA ASN A 76 -14.81 -8.41 -23.00
C ASN A 76 -15.80 -8.12 -24.14
N HIS A 77 -16.48 -9.13 -24.65
CA HIS A 77 -17.49 -8.94 -25.69
C HIS A 77 -18.74 -8.24 -25.15
N ALA A 78 -19.19 -8.60 -23.95
CA ALA A 78 -20.29 -7.93 -23.26
C ALA A 78 -19.99 -6.45 -23.01
N LEU A 79 -18.73 -6.19 -22.65
CA LEU A 79 -18.18 -4.85 -22.51
C LEU A 79 -18.25 -4.06 -23.82
N ASP A 80 -17.86 -4.64 -24.95
CA ASP A 80 -17.88 -3.93 -26.24
C ASP A 80 -19.31 -3.63 -26.71
N GLU A 81 -20.25 -4.56 -26.54
CA GLU A 81 -21.65 -4.34 -26.90
C GLU A 81 -22.31 -3.24 -26.08
N SER A 82 -22.00 -3.17 -24.79
CA SER A 82 -22.47 -2.07 -23.94
C SER A 82 -22.03 -0.68 -24.41
N ASN A 83 -20.97 -0.61 -25.22
CA ASN A 83 -20.46 0.65 -25.78
C ASN A 83 -21.18 1.05 -27.09
N GLU A 84 -21.63 0.08 -27.90
CA GLU A 84 -22.32 0.39 -29.16
C GLU A 84 -23.71 0.98 -28.92
N ASP A 85 -24.44 0.48 -27.92
CA ASP A 85 -25.74 1.00 -27.51
C ASP A 85 -25.67 2.47 -27.02
N GLN A 86 -24.54 2.87 -26.43
CA GLN A 86 -24.31 4.26 -25.98
C GLN A 86 -24.16 5.23 -27.15
N LYS A 87 -23.39 4.86 -28.19
CA LYS A 87 -23.23 5.69 -29.39
C LYS A 87 -24.55 5.89 -30.16
N ALA A 88 -25.51 4.98 -30.00
CA ALA A 88 -26.81 5.05 -30.63
C ALA A 88 -27.86 5.89 -29.85
N SER A 89 -27.63 6.18 -28.56
CA SER A 89 -28.65 6.76 -27.65
C SER A 89 -28.43 8.23 -27.24
N GLU A 90 -27.31 8.88 -27.57
CA GLU A 90 -27.05 10.27 -27.13
C GLU A 90 -27.65 11.34 -28.07
N GLY A 91 -28.72 12.00 -27.61
CA GLY A 91 -29.13 13.34 -28.05
C GLY A 91 -28.38 14.45 -27.27
N PRO A 92 -28.38 15.72 -27.75
CA PRO A 92 -27.58 16.78 -27.15
C PRO A 92 -28.10 17.16 -25.75
N THR A 93 -27.21 17.20 -24.75
CA THR A 93 -27.57 17.61 -23.37
C THR A 93 -26.69 18.77 -22.88
N ASP A 94 -27.34 19.73 -22.21
CA ASP A 94 -26.86 21.08 -21.87
C ASP A 94 -25.68 21.18 -20.88
N GLU A 95 -24.93 22.28 -21.02
CA GLU A 95 -23.60 22.53 -20.44
C GLU A 95 -23.57 22.91 -18.94
N ALA A 96 -24.72 23.03 -18.27
CA ALA A 96 -24.78 23.63 -16.93
C ALA A 96 -24.34 22.72 -15.77
N THR A 97 -24.25 21.41 -15.96
CA THR A 97 -23.91 20.45 -14.88
C THR A 97 -22.41 20.11 -14.82
N ARG A 98 -21.57 20.78 -15.64
CA ARG A 98 -20.17 20.41 -15.90
C ARG A 98 -19.14 20.76 -14.82
N VAL A 99 -19.46 21.55 -13.79
CA VAL A 99 -18.42 22.20 -12.96
C VAL A 99 -18.16 21.53 -11.59
N MET A 100 -18.91 20.50 -11.18
CA MET A 100 -18.79 19.98 -9.80
C MET A 100 -18.12 18.62 -9.59
N ASN A 101 -17.75 17.86 -10.63
CA ASN A 101 -17.26 16.47 -10.45
C ASN A 101 -15.73 16.27 -10.56
N ASP A 102 -14.94 17.34 -10.73
CA ASP A 102 -13.49 17.21 -10.96
C ASP A 102 -12.63 17.21 -9.67
N THR A 103 -13.25 17.01 -8.50
CA THR A 103 -12.57 17.25 -7.20
C THR A 103 -12.73 16.15 -6.14
N ALA A 104 -12.80 14.88 -6.54
CA ALA A 104 -12.64 13.77 -5.58
C ALA A 104 -11.87 12.58 -6.18
N SER A 105 -11.03 11.97 -5.33
CA SER A 105 -10.06 10.90 -5.58
C SER A 105 -10.42 9.90 -6.68
N GLY A 106 -9.52 9.73 -7.67
CA GLY A 106 -9.67 8.80 -8.78
C GLY A 106 -9.88 7.35 -8.36
N ILE A 107 -9.40 6.91 -7.19
CA ILE A 107 -9.56 5.53 -6.69
C ILE A 107 -10.93 5.32 -6.06
N LEU A 108 -11.43 6.28 -5.28
CA LEU A 108 -12.79 6.22 -4.72
C LEU A 108 -13.83 6.31 -5.83
N ASN A 109 -13.60 7.16 -6.84
CA ASN A 109 -14.45 7.26 -8.02
C ASN A 109 -14.45 5.97 -8.86
N ILE A 110 -13.34 5.22 -8.92
CA ILE A 110 -13.28 3.89 -9.55
C ILE A 110 -14.18 2.88 -8.81
N ALA A 111 -14.06 2.79 -7.48
CA ALA A 111 -14.85 1.85 -6.69
C ALA A 111 -16.35 2.20 -6.71
N LEU A 112 -16.69 3.49 -6.75
CA LEU A 112 -18.08 3.97 -6.82
C LEU A 112 -18.68 3.84 -8.23
N SER A 113 -17.86 3.86 -9.29
CA SER A 113 -18.32 3.76 -10.67
C SER A 113 -18.43 2.32 -11.18
N LEU A 114 -17.69 1.38 -10.58
CA LEU A 114 -17.71 -0.04 -10.93
C LEU A 114 -19.11 -0.68 -10.83
N PRO A 115 -19.91 -0.47 -9.76
CA PRO A 115 -21.29 -1.00 -9.69
C PRO A 115 -22.19 -0.49 -10.81
N GLN A 116 -22.03 0.77 -11.22
CA GLN A 116 -22.82 1.35 -12.32
C GLN A 116 -22.44 0.75 -13.67
N ALA A 117 -21.15 0.53 -13.93
CA ALA A 117 -20.69 -0.16 -15.13
C ALA A 117 -21.23 -1.60 -15.19
N ILE A 118 -21.21 -2.32 -14.06
CA ILE A 118 -21.74 -3.69 -13.98
C ILE A 118 -23.25 -3.72 -14.20
N GLN A 119 -24.00 -2.81 -13.57
CA GLN A 119 -25.44 -2.73 -13.78
C GLN A 119 -25.78 -2.46 -15.24
N ARG A 120 -25.01 -1.59 -15.92
CA ARG A 120 -25.19 -1.32 -17.34
C ARG A 120 -24.88 -2.53 -18.21
N LEU A 121 -23.79 -3.25 -17.92
CA LEU A 121 -23.45 -4.49 -18.62
C LEU A 121 -24.57 -5.52 -18.53
N LYS A 122 -25.19 -5.64 -17.36
CA LYS A 122 -26.36 -6.51 -17.16
C LYS A 122 -27.56 -6.06 -18.00
N ILE A 123 -27.74 -4.75 -18.19
CA ILE A 123 -28.86 -4.25 -19.00
C ILE A 123 -28.60 -4.46 -20.49
N SER A 124 -27.40 -4.13 -20.98
CA SER A 124 -27.09 -4.12 -22.42
C SER A 124 -26.63 -5.48 -22.96
N SER A 125 -26.01 -6.33 -22.13
CA SER A 125 -25.43 -7.60 -22.57
C SER A 125 -25.61 -8.71 -21.52
N ASP A 126 -26.80 -8.77 -20.91
CA ASP A 126 -27.17 -9.72 -19.83
C ASP A 126 -26.72 -11.16 -20.12
N LYS A 127 -27.05 -11.68 -21.32
CA LYS A 127 -26.75 -13.07 -21.69
C LYS A 127 -25.24 -13.36 -21.71
N ARG A 128 -24.43 -12.44 -22.21
CA ARG A 128 -22.97 -12.65 -22.29
C ARG A 128 -22.30 -12.44 -20.95
N PHE A 129 -22.79 -11.49 -20.16
CA PHE A 129 -22.34 -11.30 -18.79
C PHE A 129 -22.61 -12.54 -17.93
N VAL A 130 -23.82 -13.09 -17.97
CA VAL A 130 -24.18 -14.34 -17.27
C VAL A 130 -23.36 -15.53 -17.81
N SER A 131 -23.21 -15.66 -19.12
CA SER A 131 -22.38 -16.72 -19.70
C SER A 131 -20.92 -16.64 -19.25
N ALA A 132 -20.37 -15.42 -19.11
CA ALA A 132 -19.03 -15.22 -18.57
C ALA A 132 -18.93 -15.68 -17.12
N GLN A 133 -19.93 -15.36 -16.27
CA GLN A 133 -19.99 -15.83 -14.89
C GLN A 133 -20.06 -17.36 -14.80
N ASP A 134 -20.84 -18.02 -15.67
CA ASP A 134 -20.92 -19.48 -15.73
C ASP A 134 -19.56 -20.11 -16.12
N CYS A 135 -18.85 -19.52 -17.08
CA CYS A 135 -17.49 -19.93 -17.41
C CYS A 135 -16.54 -19.77 -16.22
N PHE A 136 -16.61 -18.67 -15.47
CA PHE A 136 -15.77 -18.49 -14.28
C PHE A 136 -16.11 -19.49 -13.17
N LYS A 137 -17.39 -19.81 -12.98
CA LYS A 137 -17.83 -20.87 -12.07
C LYS A 137 -17.25 -22.24 -12.46
N ALA A 138 -17.38 -22.63 -13.73
CA ALA A 138 -16.82 -23.88 -14.25
C ALA A 138 -15.29 -23.92 -14.11
N SER A 139 -14.62 -22.80 -14.35
CA SER A 139 -13.18 -22.66 -14.13
C SER A 139 -12.79 -22.91 -12.68
N ARG A 140 -13.53 -22.32 -11.72
CA ARG A 140 -13.32 -22.47 -10.28
C ARG A 140 -13.52 -23.92 -9.82
N GLU A 141 -14.56 -24.60 -10.31
CA GLU A 141 -14.85 -26.00 -9.99
C GLU A 141 -13.73 -26.93 -10.50
N ALA A 142 -13.32 -26.77 -11.76
CA ALA A 142 -12.21 -27.53 -12.34
C ALA A 142 -10.87 -27.28 -11.61
N ALA A 143 -10.59 -26.04 -11.23
CA ALA A 143 -9.43 -25.68 -10.41
C ALA A 143 -9.48 -26.34 -9.02
N THR A 144 -10.65 -26.42 -8.41
CA THR A 144 -10.85 -27.07 -7.11
C THR A 144 -10.54 -28.57 -7.21
N HIS A 145 -11.01 -29.24 -8.26
CA HIS A 145 -10.67 -30.65 -8.52
C HIS A 145 -9.17 -30.86 -8.75
N ALA A 146 -8.51 -29.99 -9.53
CA ALA A 146 -7.07 -30.06 -9.74
C ALA A 146 -6.29 -29.85 -8.43
N PHE A 147 -6.67 -28.86 -7.61
CA PHE A 147 -6.03 -28.58 -6.33
C PHE A 147 -6.09 -29.78 -5.35
N ASN A 148 -7.24 -30.45 -5.31
CA ASN A 148 -7.48 -31.59 -4.43
C ASN A 148 -6.85 -32.91 -4.93
N ASN A 149 -6.34 -32.93 -6.16
CA ASN A 149 -5.66 -34.11 -6.68
C ASN A 149 -4.24 -34.23 -6.10
N LYS A 150 -4.08 -35.16 -5.14
CA LYS A 150 -2.80 -35.44 -4.46
C LYS A 150 -1.71 -36.02 -5.40
N SER A 151 -2.07 -36.50 -6.58
CA SER A 151 -1.09 -36.99 -7.56
C SER A 151 -0.39 -35.85 -8.30
N LEU A 152 -0.92 -34.63 -8.24
CA LEU A 152 -0.33 -33.47 -8.90
C LEU A 152 0.85 -32.92 -8.13
N SER A 153 1.80 -32.34 -8.86
CA SER A 153 2.93 -31.65 -8.25
C SER A 153 2.46 -30.47 -7.43
N ILE A 154 3.28 -30.02 -6.47
CA ILE A 154 2.94 -28.82 -5.68
C ILE A 154 2.81 -27.58 -6.57
N LYS A 155 3.60 -27.50 -7.65
CA LYS A 155 3.53 -26.42 -8.63
C LYS A 155 2.16 -26.37 -9.30
N ASP A 156 1.62 -27.52 -9.71
CA ASP A 156 0.31 -27.61 -10.35
C ASP A 156 -0.81 -27.28 -9.36
N ARG A 157 -0.69 -27.71 -8.10
CA ARG A 157 -1.67 -27.38 -7.05
C ARG A 157 -1.65 -25.89 -6.70
N ILE A 158 -0.48 -25.25 -6.66
CA ILE A 158 -0.36 -23.78 -6.54
C ILE A 158 -1.05 -23.10 -7.74
N MET A 159 -0.81 -23.56 -8.96
CA MET A 159 -1.46 -23.02 -10.16
C MET A 159 -2.99 -23.20 -10.13
N ALA A 160 -3.46 -24.35 -9.66
CA ALA A 160 -4.89 -24.59 -9.46
C ALA A 160 -5.47 -23.60 -8.43
N CYS A 161 -4.78 -23.35 -7.32
CA CYS A 161 -5.21 -22.32 -6.36
C CYS A 161 -5.25 -20.93 -7.00
N LYS A 162 -4.26 -20.57 -7.84
CA LYS A 162 -4.26 -19.30 -8.57
C LYS A 162 -5.51 -19.13 -9.43
N LEU A 163 -5.82 -20.13 -10.23
CA LEU A 163 -7.00 -20.13 -11.11
C LEU A 163 -8.29 -20.10 -10.29
N ARG A 164 -8.37 -20.85 -9.19
CA ARG A 164 -9.53 -20.87 -8.30
C ARG A 164 -9.83 -19.49 -7.71
N VAL A 165 -8.81 -18.78 -7.23
CA VAL A 165 -8.95 -17.41 -6.68
C VAL A 165 -9.34 -16.41 -7.77
N ALA A 166 -8.64 -16.41 -8.91
CA ALA A 166 -8.95 -15.51 -10.02
C ALA A 166 -10.37 -15.71 -10.55
N ALA A 167 -10.76 -16.97 -10.79
CA ALA A 167 -12.10 -17.32 -11.25
C ALA A 167 -13.18 -16.90 -10.25
N ARG A 168 -12.96 -17.07 -8.94
CA ARG A 168 -13.91 -16.64 -7.91
C ARG A 168 -14.11 -15.12 -7.87
N ILE A 169 -13.02 -14.37 -7.97
CA ILE A 169 -13.07 -12.90 -8.03
C ILE A 169 -13.83 -12.45 -9.29
N LEU A 170 -13.60 -13.07 -10.44
CA LEU A 170 -14.30 -12.70 -11.69
C LEU A 170 -15.77 -13.15 -11.72
N GLU A 171 -16.08 -14.30 -11.11
CA GLU A 171 -17.45 -14.83 -10.98
C GLU A 171 -18.34 -13.90 -10.15
N SER A 172 -17.85 -13.49 -8.97
CA SER A 172 -18.68 -12.85 -7.93
C SER A 172 -18.13 -11.51 -7.40
N GLY A 173 -16.82 -11.29 -7.49
CA GLY A 173 -16.15 -10.11 -6.95
C GLY A 173 -16.36 -8.85 -7.77
N LEU A 174 -16.92 -8.94 -8.98
CA LEU A 174 -17.41 -7.78 -9.70
C LEU A 174 -18.60 -7.17 -8.94
N GLU A 175 -19.54 -8.00 -8.50
CA GLU A 175 -20.78 -7.55 -7.85
C GLU A 175 -20.62 -7.35 -6.34
N ASP A 176 -19.92 -8.29 -5.70
CA ASP A 176 -19.69 -8.30 -4.26
C ASP A 176 -18.21 -8.63 -3.97
N PRO A 177 -17.34 -7.61 -4.04
CA PRO A 177 -15.91 -7.76 -3.73
C PRO A 177 -15.64 -8.34 -2.33
N GLU A 178 -16.48 -8.02 -1.34
CA GLU A 178 -16.32 -8.45 0.05
C GLU A 178 -16.64 -9.95 0.21
N ALA A 179 -17.75 -10.42 -0.36
CA ALA A 179 -18.10 -11.84 -0.35
C ALA A 179 -17.13 -12.67 -1.19
N ALA A 180 -16.68 -12.16 -2.34
CA ALA A 180 -15.68 -12.84 -3.16
C ALA A 180 -14.34 -12.97 -2.43
N THR A 181 -13.90 -11.90 -1.76
CA THR A 181 -12.69 -11.92 -0.92
C THR A 181 -12.82 -12.95 0.18
N THR A 182 -13.92 -12.93 0.94
CA THR A 182 -14.18 -13.87 2.03
C THR A 182 -14.16 -15.32 1.54
N ALA A 183 -14.80 -15.60 0.40
CA ALA A 183 -14.82 -16.93 -0.20
C ALA A 183 -13.45 -17.39 -0.71
N CYS A 184 -12.54 -16.47 -1.02
CA CYS A 184 -11.17 -16.77 -1.45
C CYS A 184 -10.21 -17.03 -0.29
N LEU A 185 -10.59 -16.73 0.97
CA LEU A 185 -9.77 -17.05 2.14
C LEU A 185 -9.63 -18.56 2.35
N LEU A 186 -10.70 -19.34 2.16
CA LEU A 186 -10.66 -20.80 2.30
C LEU A 186 -9.64 -21.47 1.34
N PRO A 187 -9.64 -21.19 0.01
CA PRO A 187 -8.59 -21.67 -0.88
C PRO A 187 -7.17 -21.33 -0.44
N LEU A 188 -6.96 -20.15 0.16
CA LEU A 188 -5.66 -19.76 0.70
C LEU A 188 -5.27 -20.61 1.92
N GLU A 189 -6.17 -20.77 2.88
CA GLU A 189 -5.97 -21.61 4.06
C GLU A 189 -5.68 -23.07 3.68
N GLU A 190 -6.43 -23.61 2.70
CA GLU A 190 -6.20 -24.96 2.17
C GLU A 190 -4.82 -25.10 1.52
N LEU A 191 -4.34 -24.07 0.82
CA LEU A 191 -2.99 -24.04 0.23
C LEU A 191 -1.91 -23.92 1.31
N HIS A 192 -2.10 -23.03 2.28
CA HIS A 192 -1.16 -22.79 3.38
C HIS A 192 -0.99 -24.01 4.27
N GLY A 193 -2.08 -24.73 4.56
CA GLY A 193 -2.08 -25.95 5.38
C GLY A 193 -1.58 -27.21 4.68
N LEU A 194 -1.00 -27.10 3.47
CA LEU A 194 -0.31 -28.23 2.85
C LEU A 194 1.06 -28.42 3.53
N PRO A 195 1.38 -29.62 4.05
CA PRO A 195 2.66 -29.86 4.74
C PRO A 195 3.89 -29.53 3.88
N VAL A 196 3.78 -29.73 2.56
CA VAL A 196 4.84 -29.39 1.61
C VAL A 196 5.05 -27.87 1.45
N ILE A 197 4.01 -27.05 1.65
CA ILE A 197 4.12 -25.59 1.65
C ILE A 197 4.79 -25.13 2.95
N GLU A 198 4.33 -25.62 4.10
CA GLU A 198 4.94 -25.34 5.40
C GLU A 198 6.44 -25.70 5.40
N GLU A 199 6.79 -26.91 4.98
CA GLU A 199 8.19 -27.36 4.88
C GLU A 199 9.00 -26.51 3.90
N MET A 200 8.40 -26.16 2.76
CA MET A 200 9.05 -25.32 1.75
C MET A 200 9.44 -23.94 2.32
N PHE A 201 8.53 -23.26 3.01
CA PHE A 201 8.81 -21.97 3.66
C PHE A 201 9.83 -22.14 4.79
N ALA A 202 9.67 -23.15 5.64
CA ALA A 202 10.60 -23.42 6.74
C ALA A 202 12.03 -23.67 6.25
N VAL A 203 12.21 -24.50 5.21
CA VAL A 203 13.53 -24.80 4.62
C VAL A 203 14.14 -23.55 3.99
N PHE A 204 13.34 -22.76 3.29
CA PHE A 204 13.82 -21.54 2.64
C PHE A 204 14.29 -20.50 3.66
N LEU A 205 13.47 -20.21 4.67
CA LEU A 205 13.76 -19.21 5.70
C LEU A 205 14.93 -19.61 6.58
N LYS A 206 15.02 -20.90 6.97
CA LYS A 206 16.13 -21.41 7.79
C LYS A 206 17.48 -21.36 7.08
N GLY A 207 17.51 -21.49 5.76
CA GLY A 207 18.75 -21.50 4.98
C GLY A 207 19.56 -22.80 5.12
N GLY A 208 20.87 -22.72 4.85
CA GLY A 208 21.80 -23.86 4.90
C GLY A 208 21.78 -24.77 3.66
N LEU A 209 22.50 -25.90 3.74
CA LEU A 209 22.71 -26.81 2.60
C LEU A 209 21.40 -27.33 1.98
N LYS A 210 20.38 -27.62 2.80
CA LYS A 210 19.07 -28.08 2.30
C LYS A 210 18.34 -27.03 1.47
N SER A 211 18.51 -25.73 1.79
CA SER A 211 17.86 -24.65 1.04
C SER A 211 18.50 -24.41 -0.34
N MET A 212 19.73 -24.88 -0.55
CA MET A 212 20.41 -24.81 -1.85
C MET A 212 19.87 -25.82 -2.86
N LEU A 213 19.38 -26.97 -2.40
CA LEU A 213 18.76 -27.98 -3.27
C LEU A 213 17.47 -27.42 -3.88
N LYS A 214 17.32 -27.50 -5.20
CA LYS A 214 16.16 -27.01 -5.96
C LYS A 214 15.77 -25.56 -5.62
N LYS A 215 16.76 -24.71 -5.30
CA LYS A 215 16.54 -23.32 -4.83
C LYS A 215 15.63 -22.51 -5.76
N ALA A 216 15.84 -22.59 -7.08
CA ALA A 216 15.04 -21.86 -8.07
C ALA A 216 13.58 -22.31 -8.10
N GLU A 217 13.33 -23.62 -8.16
CA GLU A 217 11.97 -24.21 -8.12
C GLU A 217 11.24 -23.84 -6.81
N ARG A 218 11.96 -23.92 -5.68
CA ARG A 218 11.42 -23.54 -4.37
C ARG A 218 11.02 -22.06 -4.33
N LEU A 219 11.91 -21.19 -4.81
CA LEU A 219 11.65 -19.76 -4.86
C LEU A 219 10.45 -19.45 -5.76
N GLU A 220 10.36 -20.05 -6.95
CA GLU A 220 9.21 -19.88 -7.86
C GLU A 220 7.88 -20.23 -7.17
N ASN A 221 7.85 -21.32 -6.40
CA ASN A 221 6.67 -21.75 -5.66
C ASN A 221 6.33 -20.82 -4.48
N ILE A 222 7.31 -20.45 -3.66
CA ILE A 222 7.14 -19.49 -2.55
C ILE A 222 6.60 -18.16 -3.07
N THR A 223 7.27 -17.63 -4.09
CA THR A 223 6.87 -16.42 -4.78
C THR A 223 5.44 -16.53 -5.31
N SER A 224 5.08 -17.66 -5.92
CA SER A 224 3.72 -17.90 -6.40
C SER A 224 2.67 -17.91 -5.30
N VAL A 225 2.98 -18.42 -4.10
CA VAL A 225 2.07 -18.37 -2.93
C VAL A 225 1.90 -16.93 -2.46
N LEU A 226 2.99 -16.17 -2.36
CA LEU A 226 2.93 -14.74 -2.01
C LEU A 226 2.07 -13.95 -3.00
N PHE A 227 2.23 -14.19 -4.30
CA PHE A 227 1.45 -13.50 -5.33
C PHE A 227 -0.06 -13.73 -5.20
N ILE A 228 -0.51 -14.94 -4.86
CA ILE A 228 -1.95 -15.19 -4.66
C ILE A 228 -2.46 -14.34 -3.48
N ASN A 229 -1.70 -14.31 -2.39
CA ASN A 229 -2.06 -13.56 -1.18
C ASN A 229 -2.13 -12.06 -1.46
N HIS A 230 -1.08 -11.50 -2.07
CA HIS A 230 -1.03 -10.08 -2.38
C HIS A 230 -2.07 -9.67 -3.41
N ALA A 231 -2.27 -10.45 -4.48
CA ALA A 231 -3.30 -10.12 -5.47
C ALA A 231 -4.71 -10.10 -4.86
N LEU A 232 -5.03 -11.05 -3.99
CA LEU A 232 -6.31 -11.05 -3.28
C LEU A 232 -6.41 -9.91 -2.27
N TYR A 233 -5.34 -9.64 -1.51
CA TYR A 233 -5.30 -8.55 -0.53
C TYR A 233 -5.43 -7.18 -1.19
N ASP A 234 -4.77 -6.95 -2.33
CA ASP A 234 -4.85 -5.72 -3.11
C ASP A 234 -6.24 -5.55 -3.72
N PHE A 235 -6.82 -6.62 -4.26
CA PHE A 235 -8.21 -6.63 -4.73
C PHE A 235 -9.16 -6.23 -3.60
N ALA A 236 -9.06 -6.88 -2.45
CA ALA A 236 -9.89 -6.60 -1.29
C ALA A 236 -9.71 -5.15 -0.80
N SER A 237 -8.46 -4.69 -0.68
CA SER A 237 -8.13 -3.33 -0.23
C SER A 237 -8.68 -2.26 -1.15
N LYS A 238 -8.71 -2.52 -2.45
CA LYS A 238 -9.12 -1.54 -3.46
C LYS A 238 -10.63 -1.53 -3.72
N TYR A 239 -11.29 -2.69 -3.66
CA TYR A 239 -12.68 -2.83 -4.12
C TYR A 239 -13.67 -3.19 -3.01
N SER A 240 -13.23 -3.63 -1.84
CA SER A 240 -14.15 -3.93 -0.72
C SER A 240 -14.45 -2.69 0.11
N SER A 241 -15.65 -2.67 0.70
CA SER A 241 -16.07 -1.59 1.60
C SER A 241 -15.25 -1.54 2.90
N LYS A 242 -14.75 -2.72 3.32
CA LYS A 242 -13.86 -2.90 4.46
C LYS A 242 -12.50 -3.35 3.95
N SER A 243 -11.45 -2.62 4.28
CA SER A 243 -10.10 -3.06 3.98
C SER A 243 -9.78 -4.34 4.77
N PRO A 244 -9.10 -5.31 4.14
CA PRO A 244 -8.65 -6.50 4.83
C PRO A 244 -7.68 -6.13 5.95
N ASN A 245 -7.80 -6.78 7.10
CA ASN A 245 -6.87 -6.60 8.20
C ASN A 245 -5.64 -7.51 7.98
N PRO A 246 -4.42 -6.97 7.83
CA PRO A 246 -3.24 -7.78 7.56
C PRO A 246 -2.85 -8.68 8.73
N PHE A 247 -3.25 -8.35 9.97
CA PHE A 247 -2.97 -9.15 11.16
C PHE A 247 -3.82 -10.43 11.24
N THR A 248 -4.99 -10.45 10.60
CA THR A 248 -5.90 -11.60 10.58
C THR A 248 -5.91 -12.31 9.23
N TRP A 249 -5.01 -11.91 8.32
CA TRP A 249 -4.88 -12.57 7.02
C TRP A 249 -4.33 -14.00 7.20
N PRO A 250 -4.79 -14.99 6.41
CA PRO A 250 -4.31 -16.37 6.50
C PRO A 250 -2.79 -16.47 6.47
N GLY A 251 -2.25 -17.14 7.49
CA GLY A 251 -0.81 -17.35 7.70
C GLY A 251 -0.40 -18.78 7.37
N ILE A 252 0.91 -18.96 7.15
CA ILE A 252 1.53 -20.27 6.98
C ILE A 252 2.16 -20.66 8.30
N GLU A 253 1.67 -21.73 8.92
CA GLU A 253 2.17 -22.21 10.21
C GLU A 253 3.56 -22.82 10.06
N LEU A 254 4.53 -22.24 10.77
CA LEU A 254 5.88 -22.79 10.90
C LEU A 254 6.07 -23.27 12.34
N LYS A 255 7.10 -24.10 12.56
CA LYS A 255 7.36 -24.71 13.87
C LYS A 255 7.52 -23.69 15.01
N ASP A 256 8.10 -22.53 14.72
CA ASP A 256 8.45 -21.51 15.71
C ASP A 256 7.58 -20.24 15.65
N ARG A 257 6.78 -20.07 14.59
CA ARG A 257 5.90 -18.90 14.38
C ARG A 257 4.96 -19.09 13.20
N THR A 258 3.95 -18.26 13.09
CA THR A 258 3.18 -18.08 11.85
C THR A 258 3.93 -17.12 10.91
N PHE A 259 4.10 -17.52 9.65
CA PHE A 259 4.56 -16.65 8.58
C PHE A 259 3.35 -15.95 7.94
N HIS A 260 3.29 -14.64 8.01
CA HIS A 260 2.21 -13.83 7.45
C HIS A 260 2.60 -13.37 6.03
N PRO A 261 1.97 -13.87 4.96
CA PRO A 261 2.35 -13.54 3.58
C PRO A 261 2.36 -12.03 3.30
N ILE A 262 1.44 -11.27 3.88
CA ILE A 262 1.33 -9.81 3.68
C ILE A 262 2.41 -9.06 4.45
N LEU A 263 2.68 -9.44 5.69
CA LEU A 263 3.58 -8.72 6.60
C LEU A 263 5.06 -9.15 6.49
N HIS A 264 5.33 -10.38 6.05
CA HIS A 264 6.67 -10.98 6.03
C HIS A 264 7.26 -11.12 4.62
N ALA A 265 6.65 -10.49 3.62
CA ALA A 265 7.16 -10.50 2.24
C ALA A 265 8.65 -10.09 2.19
N ARG A 266 9.07 -9.13 3.03
CA ARG A 266 10.45 -8.65 3.15
C ARG A 266 11.47 -9.74 3.47
N GLU A 267 11.12 -10.71 4.32
CA GLU A 267 12.04 -11.79 4.71
C GLU A 267 12.41 -12.71 3.54
N ILE A 268 11.49 -12.87 2.59
CA ILE A 268 11.73 -13.65 1.38
C ILE A 268 12.71 -12.89 0.48
N MET A 269 12.50 -11.59 0.30
CA MET A 269 13.37 -10.80 -0.60
C MET A 269 14.79 -10.67 -0.06
N ALA A 270 14.96 -10.46 1.25
CA ALA A 270 16.28 -10.36 1.87
C ALA A 270 17.20 -11.58 1.59
N LYS A 271 16.60 -12.74 1.30
CA LYS A 271 17.32 -14.00 0.99
C LYS A 271 17.54 -14.23 -0.51
N THR A 272 17.16 -13.29 -1.36
CA THR A 272 17.20 -13.42 -2.82
C THR A 272 17.91 -12.25 -3.47
N SER A 273 19.03 -12.50 -4.13
CA SER A 273 19.85 -11.48 -4.80
C SER A 273 19.34 -11.06 -6.19
N SER A 274 18.30 -11.71 -6.72
CA SER A 274 17.66 -11.43 -8.02
C SER A 274 16.30 -10.75 -7.88
N SER A 275 16.06 -10.03 -6.77
CA SER A 275 14.74 -9.65 -6.29
C SER A 275 14.17 -8.34 -6.82
N GLU A 276 14.94 -7.50 -7.51
CA GLU A 276 14.43 -6.19 -7.98
C GLU A 276 13.17 -6.34 -8.85
N GLU A 277 13.14 -7.31 -9.77
CA GLU A 277 12.00 -7.57 -10.66
C GLU A 277 10.80 -8.21 -9.94
N PHE A 278 11.04 -9.00 -8.87
CA PHE A 278 10.00 -9.63 -8.05
C PHE A 278 9.31 -8.64 -7.11
N VAL A 279 10.09 -7.72 -6.54
CA VAL A 279 9.64 -6.76 -5.53
C VAL A 279 8.80 -5.65 -6.16
N GLN A 280 9.19 -5.19 -7.36
CA GLN A 280 8.35 -4.33 -8.19
C GLN A 280 6.97 -4.95 -8.48
N GLN A 281 6.89 -6.27 -8.60
CA GLN A 281 5.61 -6.94 -8.90
C GLN A 281 4.69 -7.11 -7.70
N LEU A 282 5.21 -7.08 -6.47
CA LEU A 282 4.39 -7.14 -5.26
C LEU A 282 3.97 -5.77 -4.74
N ASN A 283 4.63 -4.67 -5.14
CA ASN A 283 4.36 -3.29 -4.68
C ASN A 283 4.33 -3.13 -3.15
N ARG A 284 4.97 -4.03 -2.41
CA ARG A 284 4.88 -4.09 -0.93
C ARG A 284 6.16 -3.74 -0.24
N VAL A 285 7.28 -3.84 -0.94
CA VAL A 285 8.55 -3.38 -0.42
C VAL A 285 9.24 -2.58 -1.51
N VAL A 286 9.90 -1.51 -1.12
CA VAL A 286 10.73 -0.70 -2.00
C VAL A 286 12.09 -0.62 -1.35
N ASN A 287 13.12 -1.08 -2.05
CA ASN A 287 14.51 -0.88 -1.67
C ASN A 287 15.11 0.14 -2.64
N ASP A 288 15.49 1.29 -2.12
CA ASP A 288 16.07 2.36 -2.92
C ASP A 288 17.07 3.12 -2.06
N SER A 289 18.30 3.26 -2.53
CA SER A 289 19.36 3.94 -1.78
C SER A 289 19.04 5.40 -1.46
N ARG A 290 18.15 6.05 -2.23
CA ARG A 290 17.65 7.42 -1.97
C ARG A 290 16.79 7.51 -0.71
N ILE A 291 16.22 6.39 -0.25
CA ILE A 291 15.44 6.33 0.99
C ILE A 291 16.35 6.55 2.20
N TRP A 292 17.62 6.15 2.10
CA TRP A 292 18.56 6.26 3.21
C TRP A 292 18.81 7.72 3.59
N GLY A 293 18.37 8.11 4.78
CA GLY A 293 18.60 9.45 5.33
C GLY A 293 17.64 10.53 4.81
N ALA A 294 16.76 10.22 3.85
CA ALA A 294 15.69 11.12 3.42
C ALA A 294 14.52 11.08 4.40
N ALA A 295 13.83 12.22 4.55
CA ALA A 295 12.50 12.20 5.15
C ALA A 295 11.50 11.63 4.14
N PHE A 296 10.53 10.84 4.60
CA PHE A 296 9.56 10.22 3.70
C PHE A 296 8.12 10.39 4.17
N ALA A 297 7.21 10.34 3.20
CA ALA A 297 5.78 10.15 3.39
C ALA A 297 5.22 9.29 2.26
N VAL A 298 3.95 8.91 2.40
CA VAL A 298 3.22 8.14 1.38
C VAL A 298 1.87 8.79 1.12
N ASN A 299 1.40 8.73 -0.13
CA ASN A 299 0.11 9.30 -0.52
C ASN A 299 -0.98 8.23 -0.68
N SER A 300 -2.19 8.63 -1.08
CA SER A 300 -3.33 7.73 -1.29
C SER A 300 -3.09 6.62 -2.31
N ARG A 301 -2.14 6.81 -3.23
CA ARG A 301 -1.80 5.86 -4.30
C ARG A 301 -0.68 4.88 -3.89
N GLY A 302 -0.13 5.01 -2.68
CA GLY A 302 1.03 4.24 -2.26
C GLY A 302 2.34 4.66 -2.94
N GLU A 303 2.37 5.86 -3.51
CA GLU A 303 3.62 6.45 -4.02
C GLU A 303 4.44 6.96 -2.83
N ILE A 304 5.76 6.87 -2.94
CA ILE A 304 6.69 7.29 -1.89
C ILE A 304 7.15 8.71 -2.22
N ILE A 305 6.98 9.62 -1.27
CA ILE A 305 7.46 11.00 -1.36
C ILE A 305 8.69 11.11 -0.49
N LEU A 306 9.86 11.28 -1.11
CA LEU A 306 11.13 11.52 -0.43
C LEU A 306 11.45 13.01 -0.48
N LEU A 307 11.81 13.56 0.67
CA LEU A 307 12.32 14.91 0.79
C LEU A 307 13.83 14.83 1.03
N ASP A 308 14.57 15.33 0.05
CA ASP A 308 16.02 15.50 0.08
C ASP A 308 16.37 16.99 0.22
N GLU A 309 17.66 17.33 0.24
CA GLU A 309 18.14 18.67 0.53
C GLU A 309 17.53 19.73 -0.38
N ASP A 310 17.39 19.52 -1.68
CA ASP A 310 16.96 20.54 -2.65
C ASP A 310 15.76 20.13 -3.52
N LYS A 311 15.20 18.95 -3.29
CA LYS A 311 14.13 18.39 -4.11
C LYS A 311 13.21 17.45 -3.33
N ILE A 312 12.03 17.28 -3.90
CA ILE A 312 11.11 16.18 -3.58
C ILE A 312 11.24 15.14 -4.70
N THR A 313 11.55 13.90 -4.34
CA THR A 313 11.53 12.76 -5.26
C THR A 313 10.28 11.95 -5.01
N VAL A 314 9.46 11.77 -6.03
CA VAL A 314 8.25 10.93 -6.01
C VAL A 314 8.59 9.62 -6.68
N ILE A 315 8.50 8.51 -5.96
CA ILE A 315 8.63 7.17 -6.52
C ILE A 315 7.22 6.61 -6.73
N TYR A 316 6.87 6.41 -7.99
CA TYR A 316 5.58 5.87 -8.40
C TYR A 316 5.49 4.37 -8.13
N SER A 317 4.27 3.85 -8.02
CA SER A 317 4.04 2.40 -7.88
C SER A 317 4.53 1.60 -9.10
N THR A 318 4.81 2.24 -10.23
CA THR A 318 5.44 1.61 -11.41
C THR A 318 6.95 1.41 -11.24
N GLY A 319 7.56 1.99 -10.21
CA GLY A 319 9.01 2.07 -10.03
C GLY A 319 9.65 3.28 -10.73
N GLU A 320 8.91 4.00 -11.58
CA GLU A 320 9.37 5.27 -12.14
C GLU A 320 9.48 6.33 -11.04
N SER A 321 10.29 7.37 -11.27
CA SER A 321 10.40 8.47 -10.32
C SER A 321 10.41 9.83 -10.99
N LYS A 322 9.86 10.84 -10.30
CA LYS A 322 9.87 12.25 -10.70
C LYS A 322 10.51 13.10 -9.61
N ASP A 323 11.45 13.94 -10.02
CA ASP A 323 12.03 14.96 -9.15
C ASP A 323 11.31 16.30 -9.32
N VAL A 324 11.02 16.96 -8.20
CA VAL A 324 10.44 18.29 -8.10
C VAL A 324 11.41 19.17 -7.33
N MET A 325 12.05 20.11 -8.01
CA MET A 325 13.01 21.01 -7.39
C MET A 325 12.32 21.97 -6.43
N LEU A 326 12.88 22.12 -5.24
CA LEU A 326 12.43 23.11 -4.27
C LEU A 326 12.94 24.50 -4.68
N PRO A 327 12.19 25.59 -4.38
CA PRO A 327 12.67 26.93 -4.62
C PRO A 327 13.98 27.16 -3.89
N LYS A 328 14.99 27.59 -4.65
CA LYS A 328 16.23 28.11 -4.07
C LYS A 328 15.97 29.49 -3.49
N PRO A 329 16.60 29.84 -2.37
CA PRO A 329 16.44 31.14 -1.76
C PRO A 329 17.17 32.12 -2.67
N THR A 330 16.67 33.36 -2.76
CA THR A 330 17.26 34.39 -3.62
C THR A 330 18.64 34.85 -3.13
N GLU A 331 19.02 34.51 -1.91
CA GLU A 331 20.26 34.92 -1.27
C GLU A 331 21.35 33.85 -1.42
N ASN A 332 22.53 34.26 -1.91
CA ASN A 332 23.69 33.39 -2.16
C ASN A 332 24.34 32.80 -0.88
N ASN A 333 23.85 33.18 0.31
CA ASN A 333 24.42 32.82 1.61
C ASN A 333 23.62 31.74 2.36
N VAL A 334 22.64 31.12 1.71
CA VAL A 334 21.79 30.11 2.35
C VAL A 334 22.32 28.69 2.11
N ILE A 335 22.48 27.95 3.19
CA ILE A 335 22.88 26.54 3.22
C ILE A 335 21.69 25.73 3.74
N TYR A 336 21.47 24.57 3.13
CA TYR A 336 20.42 23.62 3.53
C TYR A 336 20.97 22.55 4.46
N HIS A 337 20.11 22.00 5.32
CA HIS A 337 20.48 20.98 6.28
C HIS A 337 19.56 19.76 6.21
N TYR A 338 20.11 18.57 6.48
CA TYR A 338 19.42 17.27 6.64
C TYR A 338 18.46 17.18 7.85
N ARG A 339 17.81 18.28 8.25
CA ARG A 339 16.87 18.36 9.37
C ARG A 339 15.50 18.70 8.83
N MET A 340 14.84 17.70 8.27
CA MET A 340 13.64 17.86 7.45
C MET A 340 12.61 16.80 7.82
N ASP A 341 11.33 17.11 7.62
CA ASP A 341 10.28 16.10 7.62
C ASP A 341 9.22 16.46 6.57
N VAL A 342 8.50 15.44 6.10
CA VAL A 342 7.45 15.54 5.09
C VAL A 342 6.19 14.82 5.58
N ALA A 343 5.04 15.39 5.28
CA ALA A 343 3.73 14.79 5.53
C ALA A 343 2.78 15.06 4.36
N VAL A 344 1.76 14.23 4.27
CA VAL A 344 0.76 14.27 3.20
C VAL A 344 -0.62 14.28 3.85
N ASP A 345 -1.49 15.19 3.42
CA ASP A 345 -2.88 15.23 3.90
C ASP A 345 -3.79 14.27 3.13
N SER A 346 -5.06 14.17 3.54
CA SER A 346 -6.06 13.31 2.88
C SER A 346 -6.37 13.67 1.42
N ASN A 347 -5.95 14.84 0.94
CA ASN A 347 -6.13 15.32 -0.43
C ASN A 347 -4.86 15.12 -1.29
N ASP A 348 -3.88 14.37 -0.79
CA ASP A 348 -2.55 14.21 -1.36
C ASP A 348 -1.73 15.52 -1.45
N ASN A 349 -2.10 16.58 -0.72
CA ASN A 349 -1.25 17.77 -0.62
C ASN A 349 -0.01 17.43 0.23
N VAL A 350 1.14 17.95 -0.18
CA VAL A 350 2.43 17.64 0.44
C VAL A 350 2.92 18.82 1.25
N TYR A 351 3.36 18.56 2.48
CA TYR A 351 3.94 19.55 3.37
C TYR A 351 5.36 19.14 3.70
N ALA A 352 6.32 19.99 3.37
CA ALA A 352 7.73 19.78 3.65
C ALA A 352 8.24 20.89 4.56
N VAL A 353 8.92 20.53 5.66
CA VAL A 353 9.58 21.50 6.54
C VAL A 353 11.08 21.30 6.47
N ARG A 354 11.82 22.40 6.30
CA ARG A 354 13.28 22.41 6.16
C ARG A 354 13.90 23.40 7.14
N LEU A 355 15.08 23.05 7.66
CA LEU A 355 15.93 24.00 8.38
C LEU A 355 16.87 24.69 7.39
N LEU A 356 16.72 26.00 7.26
CA LEU A 356 17.61 26.86 6.50
C LEU A 356 18.66 27.45 7.42
N ARG A 357 19.92 27.50 6.98
CA ARG A 357 20.98 28.28 7.61
C ARG A 357 21.36 29.43 6.71
N THR A 358 21.30 30.65 7.23
CA THR A 358 21.72 31.86 6.54
C THR A 358 22.88 32.48 7.29
N LEU A 359 23.91 32.95 6.57
CA LEU A 359 24.97 33.74 7.17
C LEU A 359 24.52 35.20 7.27
N ASP A 360 24.40 35.70 8.50
CA ASP A 360 24.10 37.10 8.77
C ASP A 360 25.29 38.00 8.41
N LYS A 361 25.02 39.32 8.31
CA LYS A 361 26.03 40.32 7.90
C LYS A 361 27.24 40.40 8.84
N ASP A 362 27.08 40.00 10.09
CA ASP A 362 28.13 39.94 11.11
C ASP A 362 28.91 38.60 11.09
N GLY A 363 28.55 37.68 10.19
CA GLY A 363 29.14 36.36 10.07
C GLY A 363 28.54 35.31 11.01
N SER A 364 27.50 35.64 11.77
CA SER A 364 26.79 34.69 12.62
C SER A 364 25.85 33.78 11.81
N ASP A 365 25.58 32.59 12.34
CA ASP A 365 24.63 31.66 11.74
C ASP A 365 23.20 31.98 12.21
N LYS A 366 22.31 32.31 11.29
CA LYS A 366 20.87 32.33 11.51
C LYS A 366 20.25 31.03 11.03
N TYR A 367 19.34 30.46 11.81
CA TYR A 367 18.59 29.26 11.45
C TYR A 367 17.11 29.57 11.37
N ASP A 368 16.43 29.13 10.32
CA ASP A 368 14.99 29.36 10.11
C ASP A 368 14.32 28.05 9.65
N PHE A 369 13.25 27.64 10.33
CA PHE A 369 12.40 26.56 9.82
C PHE A 369 11.44 27.12 8.78
N VAL A 370 11.40 26.52 7.60
CA VAL A 370 10.53 26.94 6.50
C VAL A 370 9.61 25.81 6.08
N LEU A 371 8.31 26.08 6.12
CA LEU A 371 7.26 25.24 5.59
C LEU A 371 7.05 25.52 4.10
N TYR A 372 7.02 24.47 3.30
CA TYR A 372 6.58 24.46 1.93
C TYR A 372 5.32 23.61 1.82
N ALA A 373 4.22 24.20 1.33
CA ALA A 373 2.97 23.50 1.05
C ALA A 373 2.79 23.37 -0.47
N PHE A 374 2.58 22.14 -0.92
CA PHE A 374 2.35 21.77 -2.31
C PHE A 374 0.97 21.16 -2.46
N ASP A 375 0.33 21.37 -3.62
CA ASP A 375 -0.81 20.53 -3.99
C ASP A 375 -0.38 19.12 -4.42
N LYS A 376 -1.36 18.25 -4.64
CA LYS A 376 -1.17 16.89 -5.18
C LYS A 376 -0.39 16.78 -6.49
N ASN A 377 -0.28 17.88 -7.25
CA ASN A 377 0.47 17.95 -8.49
C ASN A 377 1.88 18.52 -8.27
N TYR A 378 2.27 18.70 -7.01
CA TYR A 378 3.54 19.27 -6.57
C TYR A 378 3.75 20.73 -6.97
N ASN A 379 2.66 21.48 -7.20
CA ASN A 379 2.75 22.93 -7.35
C ASN A 379 2.73 23.60 -5.98
N ILE A 380 3.61 24.57 -5.80
CA ILE A 380 3.70 25.32 -4.54
C ILE A 380 2.44 26.18 -4.37
N LYS A 381 1.78 26.01 -3.21
CA LYS A 381 0.67 26.85 -2.76
C LYS A 381 1.14 27.91 -1.79
N HIS A 382 2.08 27.56 -0.92
CA HIS A 382 2.48 28.44 0.16
C HIS A 382 3.92 28.13 0.63
N VAL A 383 4.62 29.18 1.07
CA VAL A 383 5.93 29.08 1.71
C VAL A 383 5.95 30.04 2.89
N SER A 384 6.30 29.55 4.07
CA SER A 384 6.28 30.33 5.31
C SER A 384 7.43 29.99 6.24
N VAL A 385 8.00 31.02 6.87
CA VAL A 385 8.92 30.84 8.00
C VAL A 385 8.10 30.55 9.27
N LEU A 386 8.58 29.59 10.06
CA LEU A 386 7.93 29.13 11.29
C LEU A 386 8.61 29.77 12.50
N ASP A 387 8.41 31.07 12.68
CA ASP A 387 9.09 31.91 13.69
C ASP A 387 8.81 31.49 15.16
N PHE A 388 7.79 30.66 15.38
CA PHE A 388 7.43 30.16 16.71
C PHE A 388 8.26 28.92 17.14
N LEU A 389 8.99 28.31 16.21
CA LEU A 389 9.87 27.18 16.52
C LEU A 389 11.21 27.70 17.00
N ASP A 390 11.76 27.06 18.03
CA ASP A 390 13.11 27.36 18.51
C ASP A 390 14.16 26.92 17.48
N THR A 391 14.90 27.88 16.94
CA THR A 391 15.85 27.69 15.85
C THR A 391 17.26 27.51 16.39
N ARG A 392 17.62 26.25 16.67
CA ARG A 392 18.98 25.86 17.06
C ARG A 392 19.65 25.06 15.96
N LYS A 393 20.99 25.12 15.89
CA LYS A 393 21.85 24.39 14.92
C LYS A 393 21.59 22.89 14.80
N TYR A 394 20.97 22.26 15.79
CA TYR A 394 20.66 20.83 15.83
C TYR A 394 19.17 20.51 15.98
N ALA A 395 18.29 21.50 15.80
CA ALA A 395 16.85 21.29 15.87
C ALA A 395 16.39 20.42 14.68
N HIS A 396 15.63 19.37 14.97
CA HIS A 396 14.88 18.59 13.99
C HIS A 396 13.39 18.81 14.26
N VAL A 397 12.58 18.82 13.21
CA VAL A 397 11.12 18.90 13.30
C VAL A 397 10.51 17.60 12.79
N TYR A 398 9.49 17.10 13.47
CA TYR A 398 8.64 16.03 12.94
C TYR A 398 7.24 16.55 12.74
N ILE A 399 6.63 16.18 11.63
CA ILE A 399 5.32 16.67 11.23
C ILE A 399 4.34 15.53 10.94
N ALA A 400 3.08 15.79 11.29
CA ALA A 400 1.92 15.04 10.82
C ALA A 400 0.81 16.04 10.47
N VAL A 401 -0.17 15.61 9.67
CA VAL A 401 -1.28 16.45 9.23
C VAL A 401 -2.59 15.82 9.65
N ASP A 402 -3.48 16.62 10.25
CA ASP A 402 -4.83 16.19 10.60
C ASP A 402 -5.81 16.30 9.44
N LYS A 403 -7.05 15.80 9.62
CA LYS A 403 -8.09 15.86 8.57
C LYS A 403 -8.53 17.28 8.23
N ASN A 404 -8.26 18.24 9.11
CA ASN A 404 -8.55 19.66 8.92
C ASN A 404 -7.37 20.41 8.28
N GLN A 405 -6.33 19.68 7.83
CA GLN A 405 -5.09 20.23 7.26
C GLN A 405 -4.29 21.08 8.24
N ASN A 406 -4.46 20.89 9.56
CA ASN A 406 -3.54 21.46 10.53
C ASN A 406 -2.29 20.58 10.61
N LEU A 407 -1.13 21.23 10.73
CA LEU A 407 0.16 20.59 10.93
C LEU A 407 0.42 20.46 12.43
N ILE A 408 0.73 19.24 12.86
CA ILE A 408 1.20 18.93 14.20
C ILE A 408 2.71 18.81 14.13
N MET A 409 3.43 19.63 14.91
CA MET A 409 4.88 19.69 14.89
C MET A 409 5.49 19.40 16.26
N LEU A 410 6.55 18.60 16.26
CA LEU A 410 7.39 18.31 17.42
C LEU A 410 8.84 18.71 17.11
N THR A 411 9.56 19.30 18.06
CA THR A 411 10.98 19.67 17.91
C THR A 411 11.91 19.04 18.94
N TYR A 412 13.22 18.98 18.64
CA TYR A 412 14.20 18.25 19.46
C TYR A 412 14.48 18.97 20.77
N TRP A 413 14.54 18.21 21.86
CA TRP A 413 14.70 18.74 23.22
C TRP A 413 13.62 19.75 23.60
N ASN A 414 12.42 19.55 23.06
CA ASN A 414 11.26 20.39 23.33
C ASN A 414 10.08 19.51 23.75
N ASP A 415 9.48 19.88 24.89
CA ASP A 415 8.30 19.25 25.46
C ASP A 415 7.01 19.89 24.94
N GLN A 416 7.09 20.82 23.99
CA GLN A 416 5.95 21.44 23.34
C GLN A 416 5.52 20.64 22.10
N VAL A 417 4.21 20.59 21.92
CA VAL A 417 3.55 20.19 20.68
C VAL A 417 2.93 21.43 20.07
N TYR A 418 3.27 21.72 18.82
CA TYR A 418 2.76 22.89 18.11
C TYR A 418 1.71 22.46 17.10
N ILE A 419 0.62 23.21 17.01
CA ILE A 419 -0.43 23.02 16.01
C ILE A 419 -0.53 24.31 15.21
N CYS A 420 -0.25 24.24 13.91
CA CYS A 420 -0.36 25.38 13.01
C CYS A 420 -1.28 25.07 11.83
N GLU A 421 -1.81 26.10 11.20
CA GLU A 421 -2.52 26.00 9.93
C GLU A 421 -1.57 25.51 8.82
N ASN A 422 -2.12 25.01 7.71
CA ASN A 422 -1.34 24.66 6.50
C ASN A 422 -0.61 25.86 5.87
N THR A 423 -0.88 27.08 6.33
CA THR A 423 -0.18 28.32 6.00
C THR A 423 1.05 28.58 6.88
N GLY A 424 1.28 27.77 7.91
CA GLY A 424 2.36 27.97 8.88
C GLY A 424 2.01 28.92 10.03
N LYS A 425 0.77 29.41 10.12
CA LYS A 425 0.32 30.25 11.25
C LYS A 425 0.04 29.38 12.48
N LEU A 426 0.74 29.65 13.60
CA LEU A 426 0.50 28.97 14.87
C LEU A 426 -0.93 29.20 15.36
N LYS A 427 -1.65 28.12 15.68
CA LYS A 427 -2.98 28.16 16.29
C LYS A 427 -2.89 28.02 17.80
N PHE A 428 -2.14 27.01 18.24
CA PHE A 428 -2.06 26.60 19.63
C PHE A 428 -0.82 25.75 19.87
N GLN A 429 -0.37 25.70 21.12
CA GLN A 429 0.68 24.79 21.58
C GLN A 429 0.35 24.27 22.97
N PHE A 430 0.79 23.06 23.28
CA PHE A 430 0.65 22.47 24.61
C PHE A 430 1.90 21.70 25.02
N LYS A 431 2.05 21.54 26.33
CA LYS A 431 3.15 20.78 26.94
C LYS A 431 2.78 19.30 27.06
N ARG A 432 3.75 18.42 26.79
CA ARG A 432 3.69 16.98 27.03
C ARG A 432 4.77 16.54 28.02
N ASP A 433 4.72 15.28 28.43
CA ASP A 433 5.76 14.70 29.26
C ASP A 433 7.01 14.32 28.44
N GLY A 434 8.13 14.93 28.83
CA GLY A 434 9.46 14.68 28.27
C GLY A 434 9.72 15.34 26.91
N ASP A 435 10.97 15.24 26.46
CA ASP A 435 11.55 16.07 25.39
C ASP A 435 12.20 15.27 24.25
N LEU A 436 12.19 13.93 24.35
CA LEU A 436 12.69 13.03 23.31
C LEU A 436 11.71 13.01 22.13
N LEU A 437 12.20 13.39 20.95
CA LEU A 437 11.43 13.42 19.71
C LEU A 437 11.13 12.03 19.20
N ARG A 438 9.92 11.87 18.66
CA ARG A 438 9.63 10.88 17.63
C ARG A 438 8.44 11.33 16.76
N SER A 439 8.36 10.82 15.52
CA SER A 439 7.29 11.14 14.57
C SER A 439 5.88 10.96 15.17
N PRO A 440 5.03 12.01 15.18
CA PRO A 440 3.65 11.90 15.62
C PRO A 440 2.81 11.18 14.56
N SER A 441 1.66 10.65 14.96
CA SER A 441 0.64 10.14 14.04
C SER A 441 -0.74 10.64 14.45
N ILE A 442 -1.69 10.68 13.50
CA ILE A 442 -3.01 11.25 13.69
C ILE A 442 -4.07 10.17 13.46
N SER A 443 -5.02 10.06 14.39
CA SER A 443 -6.13 9.11 14.29
C SER A 443 -7.23 9.58 13.33
N ASN A 444 -8.25 8.73 13.13
CA ASN A 444 -9.48 9.15 12.45
C ASN A 444 -10.26 10.26 13.17
N ASN A 445 -10.05 10.45 14.47
CA ASN A 445 -10.70 11.48 15.28
C ASN A 445 -9.81 12.71 15.51
N ASN A 446 -8.75 12.88 14.71
CA ASN A 446 -7.69 13.88 14.87
C ASN A 446 -6.89 13.80 16.19
N ASP A 447 -7.10 12.73 16.99
CA ASP A 447 -6.25 12.50 18.16
C ASP A 447 -4.78 12.31 17.75
N ILE A 448 -3.88 12.94 18.50
CA ILE A 448 -2.44 12.99 18.28
C ILE A 448 -1.78 11.87 19.08
N MET A 449 -1.11 10.95 18.39
CA MET A 449 -0.41 9.82 18.99
C MET A 449 1.08 10.10 19.04
N ILE A 450 1.64 10.06 20.25
CA ILE A 450 3.04 10.37 20.52
C ILE A 450 3.59 9.30 21.44
N LYS A 451 4.83 8.89 21.22
CA LYS A 451 5.50 7.91 22.10
C LYS A 451 5.90 8.58 23.41
N SER A 452 5.79 7.85 24.53
CA SER A 452 6.24 8.33 25.83
C SER A 452 7.77 8.51 25.86
N HIS A 453 8.24 9.38 26.76
CA HIS A 453 9.67 9.68 26.93
C HIS A 453 10.52 8.42 27.21
N ASP A 454 10.04 7.54 28.08
CA ASP A 454 10.68 6.27 28.44
C ASP A 454 10.54 5.16 27.39
N ARG A 455 9.76 5.41 26.33
CA ARG A 455 9.41 4.47 25.25
C ARG A 455 8.67 3.23 25.74
N SER A 456 8.00 3.27 26.89
CA SER A 456 7.17 2.16 27.39
C SER A 456 5.70 2.25 26.93
N ALA A 457 5.31 3.37 26.32
CA ALA A 457 3.92 3.62 25.96
C ALA A 457 3.73 4.56 24.75
N VAL A 458 2.50 4.62 24.26
CA VAL A 458 1.98 5.65 23.37
C VAL A 458 0.97 6.49 24.14
N GLN A 459 1.17 7.80 24.17
CA GLN A 459 0.25 8.79 24.72
C GLN A 459 -0.63 9.35 23.60
N ILE A 460 -1.94 9.43 23.86
CA ILE A 460 -2.93 9.93 22.91
C ILE A 460 -3.49 11.24 23.44
N TYR A 461 -3.33 12.32 22.69
CA TYR A 461 -3.79 13.66 23.03
C TYR A 461 -4.94 14.07 22.10
N SER A 462 -5.86 14.90 22.59
CA SER A 462 -6.80 15.62 21.72
C SER A 462 -6.09 16.76 20.97
N THR A 463 -6.75 17.35 19.98
CA THR A 463 -6.27 18.54 19.27
C THR A 463 -6.13 19.78 20.16
N GLU A 464 -6.79 19.79 21.32
CA GLU A 464 -6.70 20.84 22.34
C GLU A 464 -5.57 20.57 23.35
N GLY A 465 -4.82 19.48 23.19
CA GLY A 465 -3.68 19.14 24.05
C GLY A 465 -4.03 18.36 25.32
N ASN A 466 -5.27 17.88 25.45
CA ASN A 466 -5.65 17.06 26.61
C ASN A 466 -5.21 15.61 26.42
N LEU A 467 -4.50 15.03 27.38
CA LEU A 467 -4.17 13.60 27.37
C LEU A 467 -5.45 12.76 27.55
N LYS A 468 -5.82 12.00 26.52
CA LYS A 468 -7.02 11.13 26.51
C LYS A 468 -6.73 9.75 27.07
N SER A 469 -5.61 9.14 26.67
CA SER A 469 -5.24 7.80 27.10
C SER A 469 -3.74 7.55 26.97
N THR A 470 -3.27 6.46 27.57
CA THR A 470 -1.89 5.98 27.45
C THR A 470 -1.91 4.47 27.24
N ILE A 471 -1.39 4.01 26.10
CA ILE A 471 -1.26 2.61 25.71
C ILE A 471 0.12 2.13 26.14
N LYS A 472 0.19 1.30 27.19
CA LYS A 472 1.46 0.64 27.57
C LYS A 472 1.72 -0.55 26.66
N VAL A 473 2.96 -0.70 26.20
CA VAL A 473 3.35 -1.91 25.48
C VAL A 473 3.71 -3.05 26.46
N PRO A 474 3.68 -4.32 26.02
CA PRO A 474 4.03 -5.45 26.88
C PRO A 474 5.44 -5.33 27.48
N GLU A 475 5.66 -6.00 28.62
CA GLU A 475 6.95 -5.97 29.30
C GLU A 475 8.10 -6.43 28.38
N GLY A 476 9.21 -5.68 28.40
CA GLY A 476 10.37 -5.95 27.56
C GLY A 476 10.30 -5.39 26.13
N HIS A 477 9.14 -4.87 25.72
CA HIS A 477 9.00 -4.10 24.49
C HIS A 477 9.34 -2.63 24.74
N ILE A 478 10.01 -2.00 23.77
CA ILE A 478 10.16 -0.55 23.71
C ILE A 478 9.52 -0.02 22.42
N VAL A 479 8.87 1.13 22.48
CA VAL A 479 8.19 1.71 21.33
C VAL A 479 9.20 2.36 20.36
N VAL A 480 9.19 1.89 19.13
CA VAL A 480 10.03 2.36 18.01
C VAL A 480 9.25 3.27 17.07
N GLY A 481 7.97 3.04 16.86
CA GLY A 481 7.12 3.83 15.97
C GLY A 481 5.65 3.66 16.33
N VAL A 482 4.82 4.64 15.95
CA VAL A 482 3.37 4.56 16.08
C VAL A 482 2.74 5.15 14.84
N VAL A 483 1.66 4.52 14.37
CA VAL A 483 0.87 5.02 13.26
C VAL A 483 -0.59 4.59 13.41
N PHE A 484 -1.52 5.38 12.89
CA PHE A 484 -2.91 4.95 12.75
C PHE A 484 -3.17 4.37 11.36
N HIS A 485 -3.68 3.14 11.31
CA HIS A 485 -4.14 2.50 10.08
C HIS A 485 -5.61 2.84 9.86
N HIS A 486 -5.86 3.86 9.03
CA HIS A 486 -7.16 4.50 8.90
C HIS A 486 -8.27 3.58 8.37
N SER A 487 -7.97 2.68 7.44
CA SER A 487 -8.98 1.85 6.80
C SER A 487 -9.44 0.63 7.61
N ILE A 488 -8.63 0.18 8.58
CA ILE A 488 -8.99 -0.89 9.52
C ILE A 488 -9.23 -0.36 10.95
N CYS A 489 -9.15 0.96 11.12
CA CYS A 489 -9.30 1.67 12.41
C CYS A 489 -8.45 1.07 13.54
N LYS A 490 -7.15 0.83 13.28
CA LYS A 490 -6.22 0.30 14.30
C LYS A 490 -5.04 1.20 14.56
N ILE A 491 -4.60 1.22 15.81
CA ILE A 491 -3.32 1.81 16.20
C ILE A 491 -2.25 0.74 16.02
N ILE A 492 -1.28 0.99 15.15
CA ILE A 492 -0.16 0.09 14.92
C ILE A 492 1.07 0.67 15.61
N VAL A 493 1.62 -0.11 16.52
CA VAL A 493 2.81 0.25 17.30
C VAL A 493 3.94 -0.69 16.92
N LEU A 494 4.99 -0.15 16.31
CA LEU A 494 6.22 -0.89 16.09
C LEU A 494 7.06 -0.85 17.36
N THR A 495 7.45 -2.01 17.84
CA THR A 495 8.25 -2.16 19.06
C THR A 495 9.53 -2.93 18.80
N TYR A 496 10.50 -2.83 19.71
CA TYR A 496 11.73 -3.61 19.72
C TYR A 496 11.87 -4.35 21.04
N VAL A 497 12.32 -5.60 20.98
CA VAL A 497 12.58 -6.45 22.15
C VAL A 497 14.06 -6.81 22.16
N GLY A 498 14.83 -6.16 23.03
CA GLY A 498 16.30 -6.28 23.06
C GLY A 498 16.80 -7.70 23.32
N LYS A 499 16.14 -8.46 24.20
CA LYS A 499 16.54 -9.86 24.49
C LYS A 499 16.42 -10.80 23.28
N GLN A 500 15.63 -10.41 22.28
CA GLN A 500 15.34 -11.22 21.09
C GLN A 500 15.91 -10.62 19.81
N ASP A 501 16.54 -9.44 19.89
CA ASP A 501 16.96 -8.64 18.74
C ASP A 501 15.91 -8.57 17.63
N SER A 502 14.66 -8.38 18.03
CA SER A 502 13.50 -8.52 17.15
C SER A 502 12.57 -7.32 17.26
N ARG A 503 11.99 -6.90 16.14
CA ARG A 503 10.93 -5.89 16.11
C ARG A 503 9.56 -6.54 15.95
N PHE A 504 8.55 -5.97 16.58
CA PHE A 504 7.18 -6.48 16.53
C PHE A 504 6.20 -5.39 16.16
N LEU A 505 5.24 -5.70 15.29
CA LEU A 505 4.05 -4.90 15.08
C LEU A 505 3.00 -5.32 16.10
N LEU A 506 2.58 -4.38 16.93
CA LEU A 506 1.47 -4.54 17.86
C LEU A 506 0.26 -3.81 17.31
N GLY A 507 -0.86 -4.50 17.12
CA GLY A 507 -2.12 -3.93 16.69
C GLY A 507 -3.04 -3.71 17.88
N TYR A 508 -3.43 -2.46 18.11
CA TYR A 508 -4.40 -2.08 19.14
C TYR A 508 -5.69 -1.57 18.51
N SER A 509 -6.80 -1.79 19.20
CA SER A 509 -8.08 -1.16 18.89
C SER A 509 -8.04 0.35 19.17
N GLU A 510 -9.04 1.10 18.69
CA GLU A 510 -9.21 2.51 19.06
C GLU A 510 -9.45 2.69 20.57
N THR A 511 -9.99 1.67 21.24
CA THR A 511 -10.19 1.65 22.69
C THR A 511 -8.93 1.26 23.47
N SER A 512 -7.76 1.24 22.80
CA SER A 512 -6.46 0.98 23.44
C SER A 512 -6.24 -0.47 23.92
N GLU A 513 -7.00 -1.44 23.39
CA GLU A 513 -6.84 -2.86 23.72
C GLU A 513 -5.87 -3.54 22.74
N LEU A 514 -4.93 -4.34 23.23
CA LEU A 514 -4.01 -5.10 22.40
C LEU A 514 -4.73 -6.30 21.77
N GLU A 515 -4.80 -6.34 20.45
CA GLU A 515 -5.51 -7.40 19.72
C GLU A 515 -4.55 -8.32 18.97
N ASN A 516 -3.40 -7.80 18.51
CA ASN A 516 -2.48 -8.54 17.66
C ASN A 516 -1.02 -8.26 18.03
N THR A 517 -0.17 -9.29 17.95
CA THR A 517 1.29 -9.17 18.07
C THR A 517 1.93 -10.02 16.99
N VAL A 518 2.69 -9.38 16.10
CA VAL A 518 3.35 -10.05 14.97
C VAL A 518 4.82 -9.68 14.94
N LEU A 519 5.71 -10.67 14.85
CA LEU A 519 7.13 -10.46 14.60
C LEU A 519 7.28 -9.73 13.25
N PHE A 520 7.86 -8.54 13.22
CA PHE A 520 8.06 -7.78 11.99
C PHE A 520 9.32 -8.23 11.26
N ASP A 521 10.45 -8.21 11.97
CA ASP A 521 11.73 -8.73 11.51
C ASP A 521 12.68 -9.00 12.68
N LYS A 522 13.78 -9.69 12.37
CA LYS A 522 14.92 -9.90 13.26
C LYS A 522 16.07 -9.03 12.78
N LEU A 523 16.77 -8.39 13.71
CA LEU A 523 17.99 -7.64 13.39
C LEU A 523 19.12 -8.65 13.15
N ASP A 524 19.76 -8.58 11.99
CA ASP A 524 21.08 -9.18 11.83
C ASP A 524 22.11 -8.27 12.52
N THR A 525 23.05 -8.89 13.23
CA THR A 525 24.01 -8.23 14.15
C THR A 525 24.90 -7.15 13.51
N ASP A 526 24.88 -7.01 12.18
CA ASP A 526 25.69 -6.06 11.43
C ASP A 526 24.92 -4.80 10.96
N GLN A 527 23.61 -4.71 11.20
CA GLN A 527 22.81 -3.54 10.80
C GLN A 527 22.11 -2.88 11.99
N PHE A 528 22.85 -2.03 12.70
CA PHE A 528 22.28 -1.04 13.62
C PHE A 528 21.55 0.07 12.82
N SER A 529 20.47 -0.26 12.09
CA SER A 529 19.63 0.77 11.47
C SER A 529 18.67 1.35 12.53
N TRP A 530 19.16 2.26 13.35
CA TRP A 530 18.33 3.03 14.30
C TRP A 530 17.29 3.93 13.61
N ILE A 531 17.38 4.06 12.28
CA ILE A 531 16.45 4.81 11.44
C ILE A 531 15.27 3.92 11.13
N VAL A 532 14.20 4.13 11.92
CA VAL A 532 12.92 3.47 11.73
C VAL A 532 11.84 4.53 11.82
N HIS A 533 11.04 4.64 10.76
CA HIS A 533 9.98 5.62 10.64
C HIS A 533 8.72 4.92 10.15
N MET A 534 7.57 5.38 10.64
CA MET A 534 6.27 4.90 10.21
C MET A 534 5.45 6.08 9.73
N LYS A 535 4.80 5.93 8.58
CA LYS A 535 3.90 6.94 8.01
C LYS A 535 2.64 6.22 7.52
N SER A 536 1.51 6.90 7.60
CA SER A 536 0.26 6.43 6.99
C SER A 536 -0.39 7.57 6.23
N HIS A 537 -1.20 7.18 5.27
CA HIS A 537 -2.09 8.10 4.58
C HIS A 537 -3.55 7.78 4.96
N PRO A 538 -4.43 8.78 5.21
CA PRO A 538 -5.82 8.55 5.60
C PRO A 538 -6.63 7.65 4.65
N SER A 539 -6.33 7.75 3.36
CA SER A 539 -6.97 6.98 2.29
C SER A 539 -5.98 6.06 1.56
N GLY A 540 -4.84 5.75 2.18
CA GLY A 540 -3.75 5.01 1.55
C GLY A 540 -3.11 4.01 2.49
N PRO A 541 -1.92 3.49 2.15
CA PRO A 541 -1.29 2.43 2.91
C PRO A 541 -0.59 2.95 4.18
N VAL A 542 -0.24 2.01 5.05
CA VAL A 542 0.75 2.22 6.10
C VAL A 542 2.12 1.82 5.55
N ALA A 543 3.15 2.60 5.83
CA ALA A 543 4.51 2.34 5.39
C ALA A 543 5.49 2.39 6.57
N VAL A 544 6.39 1.41 6.60
CA VAL A 544 7.46 1.29 7.60
C VAL A 544 8.80 1.32 6.90
N GLN A 545 9.60 2.35 7.19
CA GLN A 545 10.97 2.47 6.74
C GLN A 545 11.90 1.80 7.74
N VAL A 546 12.82 0.98 7.23
CA VAL A 546 13.98 0.44 7.95
C VAL A 546 15.20 0.60 7.06
N GLY A 547 16.09 1.54 7.41
CA GLY A 547 17.24 1.85 6.57
C GLY A 547 16.82 2.42 5.20
N ASP A 548 17.23 1.75 4.14
CA ASP A 548 16.93 2.06 2.72
C ASP A 548 15.68 1.35 2.20
N THR A 549 14.98 0.61 3.06
CA THR A 549 13.85 -0.22 2.69
C THR A 549 12.54 0.32 3.27
N ILE A 550 11.52 0.53 2.44
CA ILE A 550 10.14 0.83 2.87
C ILE A 550 9.28 -0.41 2.67
N THR A 551 8.56 -0.86 3.69
CA THR A 551 7.58 -1.95 3.64
C THR A 551 6.18 -1.40 3.85
N PHE A 552 5.27 -1.67 2.91
CA PHE A 552 3.86 -1.36 3.02
C PHE A 552 3.11 -2.46 3.76
N ILE A 553 2.36 -2.05 4.79
CA ILE A 553 1.52 -2.90 5.63
C ILE A 553 0.07 -2.83 5.15
#